data_AF-A0A505HD18-F1
#
_entry.id   AF-A0A505HD18-F1
#
_cell.length_a   1.000
_cell.length_b   1.000
_cell.length_c   1.000
_cell.angle_alpha   90.00
_cell.angle_beta   90.00
_cell.angle_gamma   90.00
#
_symmetry.space_group_name_H-M   'P 1'
#
loop_
_entity.id
_entity.type
_entity.pdbx_description
1 polymer ?
#
loop_
_entity_poly.entity_id
_entity_poly.type
_entity_poly.pdbx_seq_one_letter_code
_entity_poly.pdbx_strand_id
1 'polypeptide(L)'
;MATIFGAKANKALDKAENPNETLDYSYQKQLELLQKVRRGVADVATSRKRLELQINQLEQQQNKLSGQAQKAMEIGREDLAREALTRKSGLSQQITDLQTQHEGLQGEEQKLTLASQRLQAKVDAFRTRKETIKATYNAAEAQSKIGEAFSGISEELGDVGLAVQRAEDKTAALQARAGAVDELIASGALEDVTGSSKDDISAQLDALSSENDVEMELARMRESLPAGQEKNNQKSLEGEGQ
;
A
#
# COMPACT_ATOMS: atom_id res chain seq x y z
N MET A 1 -23.18 1.05 -5.22
CA MET A 1 -22.69 0.35 -6.43
C MET A 1 -21.69 1.14 -7.28
N ALA A 2 -21.60 2.47 -7.16
CA ALA A 2 -20.62 3.28 -7.91
C ALA A 2 -19.15 3.07 -7.50
N THR A 3 -18.90 2.52 -6.31
CA THR A 3 -17.55 2.36 -5.73
C THR A 3 -16.75 1.19 -6.32
N ILE A 4 -17.41 0.12 -6.76
CA ILE A 4 -16.73 -1.10 -7.28
C ILE A 4 -16.22 -0.90 -8.71
N PHE A 5 -16.95 -0.13 -9.54
CA PHE A 5 -16.51 0.19 -10.91
C PHE A 5 -15.37 1.22 -10.92
N GLY A 6 -15.43 2.23 -10.03
CA GLY A 6 -14.33 3.18 -9.83
C GLY A 6 -13.05 2.52 -9.31
N ALA A 7 -13.18 1.59 -8.36
CA ALA A 7 -12.03 0.84 -7.83
C ALA A 7 -11.34 -0.03 -8.90
N LYS A 8 -12.08 -0.64 -9.83
CA LYS A 8 -11.49 -1.41 -10.95
C LYS A 8 -10.81 -0.51 -11.99
N ALA A 9 -11.33 0.69 -12.22
CA ALA A 9 -10.71 1.68 -13.10
C ALA A 9 -9.40 2.23 -12.49
N ASN A 10 -9.38 2.56 -11.20
CA ASN A 10 -8.16 2.94 -10.48
C ASN A 10 -7.13 1.82 -10.46
N LYS A 11 -7.53 0.57 -10.20
CA LYS A 11 -6.61 -0.58 -10.21
C LYS A 11 -5.97 -0.84 -11.58
N ALA A 12 -6.65 -0.51 -12.67
CA ALA A 12 -6.09 -0.59 -14.02
C ALA A 12 -5.12 0.56 -14.32
N LEU A 13 -5.39 1.75 -13.75
CA LEU A 13 -4.53 2.93 -13.86
C LEU A 13 -3.25 2.76 -13.02
N ASP A 14 -3.35 2.33 -11.76
CA ASP A 14 -2.22 2.01 -10.86
C ASP A 14 -1.37 0.85 -11.41
N LYS A 15 -1.99 -0.07 -12.15
CA LYS A 15 -1.29 -1.17 -12.80
C LYS A 15 -0.54 -0.70 -14.05
N ALA A 16 -1.03 0.32 -14.76
CA ALA A 16 -0.29 0.98 -15.83
C ALA A 16 0.90 1.81 -15.31
N GLU A 17 0.85 2.24 -14.05
CA GLU A 17 1.95 2.91 -13.36
C GLU A 17 2.93 1.96 -12.66
N ASN A 18 2.67 0.64 -12.66
CA ASN A 18 3.51 -0.30 -11.92
C ASN A 18 4.94 -0.34 -12.52
N PRO A 19 5.94 0.25 -11.84
CA PRO A 19 7.28 0.45 -12.42
C PRO A 19 7.97 -0.88 -12.74
N ASN A 20 7.53 -1.96 -12.10
CA ASN A 20 8.05 -3.31 -12.33
C ASN A 20 7.77 -3.79 -13.76
N GLU A 21 6.54 -3.66 -14.25
CA GLU A 21 6.14 -4.15 -15.59
C GLU A 21 6.81 -3.33 -16.70
N THR A 22 6.87 -2.00 -16.53
CA THR A 22 7.49 -1.09 -17.51
C THR A 22 9.01 -1.29 -17.61
N LEU A 23 9.70 -1.56 -16.50
CA LEU A 23 11.12 -1.88 -16.50
C LEU A 23 11.41 -3.26 -17.12
N ASP A 24 10.59 -4.26 -16.84
CA ASP A 24 10.73 -5.60 -17.45
C ASP A 24 10.54 -5.53 -18.97
N TYR A 25 9.53 -4.80 -19.45
CA TYR A 25 9.31 -4.54 -20.88
C TYR A 25 10.50 -3.82 -21.52
N SER A 26 11.00 -2.75 -20.87
CA SER A 26 12.14 -1.97 -21.37
C SER A 26 13.41 -2.82 -21.46
N TYR A 27 13.65 -3.69 -20.48
CA TYR A 27 14.79 -4.62 -20.49
C TYR A 27 14.67 -5.61 -21.65
N GLN A 28 13.48 -6.17 -21.89
CA GLN A 28 13.25 -7.07 -23.00
C GLN A 28 13.49 -6.39 -24.36
N LYS A 29 13.04 -5.15 -24.53
CA LYS A 29 13.32 -4.36 -25.74
C LYS A 29 14.81 -4.08 -25.93
N GLN A 30 15.56 -3.83 -24.86
CA GLN A 30 17.01 -3.68 -24.93
C GLN A 30 17.71 -4.99 -25.36
N LEU A 31 17.26 -6.14 -24.86
CA LEU A 31 17.77 -7.46 -25.28
C LEU A 31 17.48 -7.74 -26.76
N GLU A 32 16.27 -7.46 -27.24
CA GLU A 32 15.90 -7.57 -28.65
C GLU A 32 16.81 -6.69 -29.53
N LEU A 33 17.04 -5.44 -29.12
CA LEU A 33 17.93 -4.53 -29.84
C LEU A 33 19.37 -5.05 -29.88
N LEU A 34 19.89 -5.53 -28.75
CA LEU A 34 21.21 -6.12 -28.65
C LEU A 34 21.36 -7.33 -29.59
N GLN A 35 20.36 -8.20 -29.65
CA GLN A 35 20.36 -9.34 -30.56
C GLN A 35 20.35 -8.89 -32.03
N LYS A 36 19.57 -7.87 -32.38
CA LYS A 36 19.56 -7.28 -33.73
C LYS A 36 20.92 -6.72 -34.11
N VAL A 37 21.57 -5.98 -33.22
CA VAL A 37 22.92 -5.43 -33.47
C VAL A 37 23.93 -6.57 -33.65
N ARG A 38 23.91 -7.60 -32.80
CA ARG A 38 24.80 -8.78 -32.94
C ARG A 38 24.59 -9.50 -34.28
N ARG A 39 23.34 -9.65 -34.73
CA ARG A 39 23.06 -10.21 -36.06
C ARG A 39 23.62 -9.32 -37.17
N GLY A 40 23.43 -8.00 -37.08
CA GLY A 40 24.00 -7.05 -38.04
C GLY A 40 25.53 -7.13 -38.14
N VAL A 41 26.23 -7.26 -37.00
CA VAL A 41 27.68 -7.49 -36.98
C VAL A 41 28.04 -8.78 -37.73
N ALA A 42 27.31 -9.88 -37.48
CA ALA A 42 27.56 -11.16 -38.14
C ALA A 42 27.30 -11.11 -39.65
N ASP A 43 26.27 -10.38 -40.10
CA ASP A 43 25.96 -10.21 -41.52
C ASP A 43 27.05 -9.43 -42.26
N VAL A 44 27.60 -8.38 -41.63
CA VAL A 44 28.74 -7.60 -42.16
C VAL A 44 29.99 -8.46 -42.20
N ALA A 45 30.31 -9.19 -41.12
CA ALA A 45 31.46 -10.09 -41.06
C ALA A 45 31.37 -11.19 -42.14
N THR A 46 30.18 -11.74 -42.38
CA THR A 46 29.92 -12.73 -43.44
C THR A 46 30.18 -12.13 -44.83
N SER A 47 29.68 -10.91 -45.06
CA SER A 47 29.89 -10.20 -46.33
C SER A 47 31.37 -9.89 -46.57
N ARG A 48 32.09 -9.43 -45.54
CA ARG A 48 33.54 -9.21 -45.59
C ARG A 48 34.28 -10.50 -45.92
N LYS A 49 33.93 -11.61 -45.26
CA LYS A 49 34.58 -12.91 -45.52
C LYS A 49 34.32 -13.41 -46.93
N ARG A 50 33.13 -13.16 -47.49
CA ARG A 50 32.82 -13.49 -48.89
C ARG A 50 33.72 -12.73 -49.87
N LEU A 51 33.93 -11.43 -49.65
CA LEU A 51 34.86 -10.64 -50.46
C LEU A 51 36.30 -11.16 -50.32
N GLU A 52 36.72 -11.50 -49.11
CA GLU A 52 38.05 -12.07 -48.86
C GLU A 52 38.28 -13.37 -49.66
N LEU A 53 37.28 -14.27 -49.69
CA LEU A 53 37.35 -15.49 -50.50
C LEU A 53 37.42 -15.19 -52.00
N GLN A 54 36.68 -14.19 -52.48
CA GLN A 54 36.70 -13.77 -53.89
C GLN A 54 38.05 -13.16 -54.28
N ILE A 55 38.64 -12.30 -53.42
CA ILE A 55 39.98 -11.74 -53.60
C ILE A 55 41.00 -12.88 -53.73
N ASN A 56 41.00 -13.83 -52.79
CA ASN A 56 41.92 -14.98 -52.80
C ASN A 56 41.79 -15.81 -54.10
N GLN A 57 40.57 -15.98 -54.64
CA GLN A 57 40.37 -16.68 -55.91
C GLN A 57 40.97 -15.93 -57.09
N LEU A 58 40.80 -14.59 -57.14
CA LEU A 58 41.36 -13.76 -58.21
C LEU A 58 42.89 -13.70 -58.12
N GLU A 59 43.46 -13.62 -56.92
CA GLU A 59 44.91 -13.67 -56.70
C GLU A 59 45.51 -14.99 -57.18
N GLN A 60 44.85 -16.13 -56.95
CA GLN A 60 45.28 -17.41 -57.50
C GLN A 60 45.28 -17.42 -59.04
N GLN A 61 44.27 -16.81 -59.67
CA GLN A 61 44.22 -16.68 -61.13
C GLN A 61 45.32 -15.73 -61.65
N GLN A 62 45.56 -14.63 -60.94
CA GLN A 62 46.63 -13.68 -61.24
C GLN A 62 48.01 -14.35 -61.18
N ASN A 63 48.25 -15.20 -60.18
CA ASN A 63 49.47 -15.99 -60.04
C ASN A 63 49.65 -17.01 -61.18
N LYS A 64 48.57 -17.68 -61.60
CA LYS A 64 48.60 -18.59 -62.77
C LYS A 64 48.98 -17.85 -64.05
N LEU A 65 48.38 -16.67 -64.29
CA LEU A 65 48.72 -15.83 -65.45
C LEU A 65 50.17 -15.34 -65.39
N SER A 66 50.67 -15.01 -64.20
CA SER A 66 52.07 -14.65 -64.01
C SER A 66 53.02 -15.80 -64.39
N GLY A 67 52.71 -17.02 -63.95
CA GLY A 67 53.48 -18.21 -64.34
C GLY A 67 53.38 -18.55 -65.83
N GLN A 68 52.22 -18.35 -66.46
CA GLN A 68 52.05 -18.52 -67.91
C GLN A 68 52.87 -17.49 -68.70
N ALA A 69 52.86 -16.22 -68.28
CA ALA A 69 53.66 -15.18 -68.90
C ALA A 69 55.16 -15.49 -68.81
N GLN A 70 55.64 -15.94 -67.65
CA GLN A 70 57.03 -16.32 -67.45
C GLN A 70 57.44 -17.49 -68.37
N LYS A 71 56.63 -18.55 -68.43
CA LYS A 71 56.89 -19.69 -69.34
C LYS A 71 56.87 -19.27 -70.81
N ALA A 72 55.95 -18.39 -71.21
CA ALA A 72 55.88 -17.89 -72.57
C ALA A 72 57.14 -17.10 -72.96
N MET A 73 57.68 -16.30 -72.03
CA MET A 73 58.96 -15.60 -72.22
C MET A 73 60.14 -16.57 -72.35
N GLU A 74 60.19 -17.63 -71.54
CA GLU A 74 61.24 -18.66 -71.60
C GLU A 74 61.31 -19.36 -72.96
N ILE A 75 60.16 -19.56 -73.62
CA ILE A 75 60.08 -20.18 -74.96
C ILE A 75 60.05 -19.17 -76.11
N GLY A 76 60.31 -17.88 -75.83
CA GLY A 76 60.38 -16.82 -76.85
C GLY A 76 59.04 -16.41 -77.48
N ARG A 77 57.90 -16.75 -76.85
CA ARG A 77 56.56 -16.37 -77.31
C ARG A 77 56.07 -15.10 -76.60
N GLU A 78 56.61 -13.96 -77.03
CA GLU A 78 56.29 -12.65 -76.45
C GLU A 78 54.81 -12.24 -76.63
N ASP A 79 54.17 -12.69 -77.71
CA ASP A 79 52.75 -12.48 -77.99
C ASP A 79 51.87 -13.08 -76.88
N LEU A 80 52.11 -14.34 -76.52
CA LEU A 80 51.41 -15.03 -75.43
C LEU A 80 51.74 -14.42 -74.07
N ALA A 81 52.99 -14.01 -73.85
CA ALA A 81 53.38 -13.34 -72.61
C ALA A 81 52.62 -12.01 -72.43
N ARG A 82 52.53 -11.21 -73.50
CA ARG A 82 51.80 -9.94 -73.49
C ARG A 82 50.30 -10.12 -73.26
N GLU A 83 49.70 -11.16 -73.84
CA GLU A 83 48.29 -11.48 -73.61
C GLU A 83 48.05 -11.88 -72.14
N ALA A 84 48.87 -12.78 -71.58
CA ALA A 84 48.77 -13.20 -70.19
C ALA A 84 48.92 -12.01 -69.21
N LEU A 85 49.87 -11.11 -69.48
CA LEU A 85 50.07 -9.89 -68.70
C LEU A 85 48.90 -8.90 -68.82
N THR A 86 48.31 -8.75 -70.01
CA THR A 86 47.10 -7.93 -70.21
C THR A 86 45.95 -8.44 -69.35
N ARG A 87 45.69 -9.76 -69.37
CA ARG A 87 44.67 -10.39 -68.52
C ARG A 87 44.99 -10.22 -67.03
N LYS A 88 46.26 -10.37 -66.64
CA LYS A 88 46.74 -10.17 -65.26
C LYS A 88 46.47 -8.75 -64.79
N SER A 89 46.69 -7.75 -65.64
CA SER A 89 46.40 -6.34 -65.34
C SER A 89 44.91 -6.12 -65.06
N GLY A 90 44.03 -6.73 -65.85
CA GLY A 90 42.58 -6.68 -65.61
C GLY A 90 42.17 -7.28 -64.26
N LEU A 91 42.73 -8.43 -63.89
CA LEU A 91 42.49 -9.03 -62.57
C LEU A 91 43.05 -8.17 -61.43
N SER A 92 44.21 -7.53 -61.63
CA SER A 92 44.81 -6.65 -60.63
C SER A 92 43.89 -5.50 -60.28
N GLN A 93 43.23 -4.89 -61.27
CA GLN A 93 42.26 -3.81 -61.01
C GLN A 93 41.07 -4.31 -60.19
N GLN A 94 40.49 -5.47 -60.57
CA GLN A 94 39.37 -6.06 -59.84
C GLN A 94 39.73 -6.42 -58.40
N ILE A 95 40.94 -6.91 -58.16
CA ILE A 95 41.45 -7.20 -56.81
C ILE A 95 41.52 -5.92 -55.99
N THR A 96 42.11 -4.85 -56.52
CA THR A 96 42.21 -3.54 -55.83
C THR A 96 40.83 -2.99 -55.46
N ASP A 97 39.85 -3.09 -56.38
CA ASP A 97 38.49 -2.61 -56.13
C ASP A 97 37.81 -3.41 -55.01
N LEU A 98 37.99 -4.74 -54.98
CA LEU A 98 37.45 -5.61 -53.93
C LEU A 98 38.17 -5.43 -52.59
N GLN A 99 39.48 -5.19 -52.59
CA GLN A 99 40.26 -4.88 -51.39
C GLN A 99 39.76 -3.60 -50.73
N THR A 100 39.50 -2.56 -51.53
CA THR A 100 38.90 -1.30 -51.03
C THR A 100 37.54 -1.54 -50.37
N GLN A 101 36.68 -2.36 -50.98
CA GLN A 101 35.39 -2.73 -50.41
C GLN A 101 35.53 -3.56 -49.12
N HIS A 102 36.49 -4.49 -49.09
CA HIS A 102 36.78 -5.33 -47.92
C HIS A 102 37.25 -4.48 -46.73
N GLU A 103 38.16 -3.53 -46.95
CA GLU A 103 38.60 -2.58 -45.93
C GLU A 103 37.45 -1.72 -45.39
N GLY A 104 36.56 -1.28 -46.29
CA GLY A 104 35.34 -0.56 -45.91
C GLY A 104 34.45 -1.39 -44.97
N LEU A 105 34.19 -2.66 -45.32
CA LEU A 105 33.42 -3.57 -44.48
C LEU A 105 34.13 -3.91 -43.17
N GLN A 106 35.46 -4.03 -43.17
CA GLN A 106 36.24 -4.25 -41.96
C GLN A 106 36.11 -3.08 -40.98
N GLY A 107 36.18 -1.85 -41.49
CA GLY A 107 35.94 -0.64 -40.67
C GLY A 107 34.53 -0.60 -40.09
N GLU A 108 33.52 -0.98 -40.88
CA GLU A 108 32.12 -1.02 -40.42
C GLU A 108 31.89 -2.13 -39.39
N GLU A 109 32.45 -3.32 -39.60
CA GLU A 109 32.40 -4.44 -38.64
C GLU A 109 32.97 -4.02 -37.27
N GLN A 110 34.12 -3.34 -37.26
CA GLN A 110 34.74 -2.85 -36.03
C GLN A 110 33.86 -1.82 -35.31
N LYS A 111 33.28 -0.86 -36.04
CA LYS A 111 32.36 0.14 -35.47
C LYS A 111 31.14 -0.53 -34.85
N LEU A 112 30.51 -1.46 -35.56
CA LEU A 112 29.33 -2.19 -35.08
C LEU A 112 29.66 -3.09 -33.89
N THR A 113 30.85 -3.70 -33.87
CA THR A 113 31.33 -4.50 -32.75
C THR A 113 31.48 -3.66 -31.49
N LEU A 114 32.12 -2.49 -31.60
CA LEU A 114 32.23 -1.54 -30.48
C LEU A 114 30.87 -1.03 -30.02
N ALA A 115 29.96 -0.74 -30.94
CA ALA A 115 28.59 -0.35 -30.62
C ALA A 115 27.84 -1.47 -29.88
N SER A 116 28.01 -2.72 -30.30
CA SER A 116 27.43 -3.91 -29.65
C SER A 116 27.93 -4.09 -28.22
N GLN A 117 29.24 -3.94 -28.00
CA GLN A 117 29.84 -4.01 -26.66
C GLN A 117 29.33 -2.90 -25.74
N ARG A 118 29.22 -1.66 -26.25
CA ARG A 118 28.65 -0.54 -25.49
C ARG A 118 27.17 -0.77 -25.15
N LEU A 119 26.40 -1.32 -26.09
CA LEU A 119 25.00 -1.65 -25.85
C LEU A 119 24.87 -2.76 -24.80
N GLN A 120 25.68 -3.80 -24.87
CA GLN A 120 25.74 -4.87 -23.85
C GLN A 120 25.97 -4.27 -22.46
N ALA A 121 26.99 -3.42 -22.29
CA ALA A 121 27.27 -2.78 -21.01
C ALA A 121 26.09 -1.95 -20.48
N LYS A 122 25.37 -1.25 -21.37
CA LYS A 122 24.15 -0.51 -21.01
C LYS A 122 23.02 -1.44 -20.57
N VAL A 123 22.82 -2.56 -21.26
CA VAL A 123 21.80 -3.57 -20.91
C VAL A 123 22.10 -4.18 -19.54
N ASP A 124 23.36 -4.50 -19.25
CA ASP A 124 23.77 -5.06 -17.95
C ASP A 124 23.61 -4.06 -16.80
N ALA A 125 23.97 -2.80 -17.05
CA ALA A 125 23.72 -1.71 -16.10
C ALA A 125 22.22 -1.50 -15.86
N PHE A 126 21.40 -1.58 -16.91
CA PHE A 126 19.95 -1.46 -16.79
C PHE A 126 19.34 -2.61 -16.00
N ARG A 127 19.79 -3.86 -16.22
CA ARG A 127 19.38 -5.02 -15.42
C ARG A 127 19.59 -4.78 -13.93
N THR A 128 20.77 -4.29 -13.55
CA THR A 128 21.10 -4.02 -12.14
C THR A 128 20.21 -2.92 -11.55
N ARG A 129 20.02 -1.82 -12.28
CA ARG A 129 19.12 -0.73 -11.85
C ARG A 129 17.68 -1.20 -11.73
N LYS A 130 17.22 -2.01 -12.67
CA LYS A 130 15.88 -2.61 -12.63
C LYS A 130 15.68 -3.36 -11.32
N GLU A 131 16.53 -4.33 -10.99
CA GLU A 131 16.40 -5.10 -9.75
C GLU A 131 16.46 -4.21 -8.50
N THR A 132 17.29 -3.17 -8.51
CA THR A 132 17.36 -2.18 -7.43
C THR A 132 16.04 -1.43 -7.27
N ILE A 133 15.46 -0.93 -8.38
CA ILE A 133 14.19 -0.20 -8.35
C ILE A 133 13.05 -1.12 -7.91
N LYS A 134 13.00 -2.36 -8.39
CA LYS A 134 12.00 -3.36 -7.97
C LYS A 134 12.09 -3.61 -6.45
N ALA A 135 13.30 -3.77 -5.92
CA ALA A 135 13.52 -3.97 -4.48
C ALA A 135 13.08 -2.76 -3.66
N THR A 136 13.48 -1.54 -4.07
CA THR A 136 13.09 -0.29 -3.40
C THR A 136 11.57 -0.08 -3.44
N TYR A 137 10.93 -0.37 -4.58
CA TYR A 137 9.48 -0.29 -4.72
C TYR A 137 8.77 -1.26 -3.77
N ASN A 138 9.20 -2.52 -3.72
CA ASN A 138 8.62 -3.52 -2.82
C ASN A 138 8.80 -3.14 -1.34
N ALA A 139 9.95 -2.55 -0.99
CA ALA A 139 10.21 -2.07 0.37
C ALA A 139 9.29 -0.89 0.73
N ALA A 140 9.12 0.08 -0.18
CA ALA A 140 8.21 1.21 0.00
C ALA A 140 6.75 0.76 0.10
N GLU A 141 6.33 -0.20 -0.73
CA GLU A 141 4.98 -0.79 -0.68
C GLU A 141 4.74 -1.50 0.66
N ALA A 142 5.72 -2.25 1.16
CA ALA A 142 5.63 -2.89 2.48
C ALA A 142 5.53 -1.87 3.61
N GLN A 143 6.32 -0.79 3.56
CA GLN A 143 6.26 0.30 4.54
C GLN A 143 4.89 1.00 4.54
N SER A 144 4.32 1.28 3.35
CA SER A 144 2.97 1.86 3.24
C SER A 144 1.91 0.96 3.88
N LYS A 145 1.94 -0.34 3.56
CA LYS A 145 1.01 -1.33 4.12
C LYS A 145 1.11 -1.44 5.65
N ILE A 146 2.33 -1.38 6.20
CA ILE A 146 2.53 -1.36 7.67
C ILE A 146 1.98 -0.08 8.28
N GLY A 147 2.21 1.08 7.66
CA GLY A 147 1.67 2.36 8.13
C GLY A 147 0.14 2.39 8.13
N GLU A 148 -0.49 1.88 7.06
CA GLU A 148 -1.95 1.74 6.96
C GLU A 148 -2.50 0.78 8.03
N ALA A 149 -1.86 -0.38 8.23
CA ALA A 149 -2.25 -1.32 9.26
C ALA A 149 -2.14 -0.70 10.67
N PHE A 150 -1.08 0.05 10.95
CA PHE A 150 -0.90 0.71 12.25
C PHE A 150 -1.89 1.86 12.47
N SER A 151 -2.21 2.62 11.42
CA SER A 151 -3.25 3.65 11.46
C SER A 151 -4.62 3.03 11.72
N GLY A 152 -4.96 1.92 11.05
CA GLY A 152 -6.22 1.21 11.27
C GLY A 152 -6.33 0.64 12.68
N ILE A 153 -5.24 0.08 13.22
CA ILE A 153 -5.19 -0.38 14.62
C ILE A 153 -5.33 0.79 15.59
N SER A 154 -4.73 1.96 15.31
CA SER A 154 -4.83 3.14 16.17
C SER A 154 -6.24 3.72 16.20
N GLU A 155 -6.96 3.68 15.08
CA GLU A 155 -8.37 4.06 14.99
C GLU A 155 -9.25 3.11 15.82
N GLU A 156 -9.04 1.79 15.67
CA GLU A 156 -9.75 0.78 16.47
C GLU A 156 -9.43 0.87 17.97
N LEU A 157 -8.17 1.10 18.35
CA LEU A 157 -7.77 1.32 19.75
C LEU A 157 -8.36 2.62 20.32
N GLY A 158 -8.45 3.68 19.50
CA GLY A 158 -9.09 4.94 19.90
C GLY A 158 -10.57 4.73 20.23
N ASP A 159 -11.28 3.96 19.40
CA ASP A 159 -12.67 3.61 19.62
C ASP A 159 -12.87 2.75 20.88
N VAL A 160 -11.97 1.80 21.13
CA VAL A 160 -11.99 0.98 22.36
C VAL A 160 -11.71 1.84 23.59
N GLY A 161 -10.74 2.77 23.53
CA GLY A 161 -10.45 3.69 24.64
C GLY A 161 -11.65 4.57 25.01
N LEU A 162 -12.37 5.10 24.01
CA LEU A 162 -13.60 5.86 24.22
C LEU A 162 -14.72 4.99 24.81
N ALA A 163 -14.80 3.71 24.43
CA ALA A 163 -15.77 2.78 25.00
C ALA A 163 -15.48 2.47 26.48
N VAL A 164 -14.20 2.28 26.84
CA VAL A 164 -13.76 2.06 28.23
C VAL A 164 -14.04 3.29 29.09
N GLN A 165 -13.69 4.49 28.62
CA GLN A 165 -13.95 5.73 29.36
C GLN A 165 -15.45 5.94 29.64
N ARG A 166 -16.32 5.67 28.66
CA ARG A 166 -17.78 5.71 28.88
C ARG A 166 -18.26 4.69 29.92
N ALA A 167 -17.64 3.51 29.97
CA ALA A 167 -17.97 2.48 30.95
C ALA A 167 -17.53 2.90 32.37
N GLU A 168 -16.36 3.51 32.50
CA GLU A 168 -15.85 4.08 33.75
C GLU A 168 -16.75 5.23 34.24
N ASP A 169 -17.07 6.20 33.37
CA ASP A 169 -17.95 7.32 33.69
C ASP A 169 -19.33 6.84 34.16
N LYS A 170 -19.89 5.83 33.49
CA LYS A 170 -21.17 5.23 33.89
C LYS A 170 -21.09 4.52 35.24
N THR A 171 -19.97 3.86 35.50
CA THR A 171 -19.72 3.19 36.79
C THR A 171 -19.57 4.21 37.91
N ALA A 172 -18.81 5.28 37.70
CA ALA A 172 -18.66 6.38 38.64
C ALA A 172 -20.01 7.08 38.91
N ALA A 173 -20.83 7.31 37.88
CA ALA A 173 -22.17 7.86 38.04
C ALA A 173 -23.10 6.92 38.83
N LEU A 174 -23.02 5.60 38.61
CA LEU A 174 -23.76 4.61 39.38
C LEU A 174 -23.30 4.58 40.85
N GLN A 175 -21.99 4.66 41.10
CA GLN A 175 -21.43 4.71 42.45
C GLN A 175 -21.81 6.01 43.17
N ALA A 176 -21.75 7.16 42.51
CA ALA A 176 -22.18 8.44 43.07
C ALA A 176 -23.69 8.43 43.39
N ARG A 177 -24.50 7.82 42.52
CA ARG A 177 -25.93 7.64 42.77
C ARG A 177 -26.19 6.69 43.94
N ALA A 178 -25.44 5.60 44.06
CA ALA A 178 -25.53 4.68 45.20
C ALA A 178 -25.16 5.39 46.51
N GLY A 179 -24.06 6.16 46.53
CA GLY A 179 -23.66 6.96 47.68
C GLY A 179 -24.69 8.04 48.06
N ALA A 180 -25.31 8.71 47.09
CA ALA A 180 -26.41 9.63 47.34
C ALA A 180 -27.65 8.93 47.90
N VAL A 181 -27.95 7.70 47.47
CA VAL A 181 -29.03 6.89 48.04
C VAL A 181 -28.70 6.48 49.48
N ASP A 182 -27.46 6.07 49.76
CA ASP A 182 -27.01 5.74 51.11
C ASP A 182 -27.07 6.97 52.04
N GLU A 183 -26.71 8.17 51.56
CA GLU A 183 -26.88 9.43 52.30
C GLU A 183 -28.36 9.81 52.52
N LEU A 184 -29.24 9.55 51.55
CA LEU A 184 -30.69 9.75 51.69
C LEU A 184 -31.32 8.78 52.70
N ILE A 185 -30.82 7.54 52.78
CA ILE A 185 -31.20 6.57 53.82
C ILE A 185 -30.68 7.02 55.18
N ALA A 186 -29.41 7.43 55.28
CA ALA A 186 -28.79 7.88 56.53
C ALA A 186 -29.37 9.19 57.08
N SER A 187 -29.86 10.07 56.21
CA SER A 187 -30.52 11.34 56.58
C SER A 187 -32.01 11.18 56.91
N GLY A 188 -32.59 10.00 56.75
CA GLY A 188 -34.00 9.72 57.05
C GLY A 188 -34.99 10.32 56.03
N ALA A 189 -34.53 10.74 54.85
CA ALA A 189 -35.41 11.25 53.80
C ALA A 189 -36.10 10.13 53.00
N LEU A 190 -35.59 8.89 53.10
CA LEU A 190 -36.12 7.70 52.42
C LEU A 190 -36.99 6.85 53.36
N GLU A 191 -37.89 7.49 54.12
CA GLU A 191 -38.89 6.79 54.93
C GLU A 191 -40.05 6.31 54.01
N ASP A 192 -39.98 5.01 53.68
CA ASP A 192 -41.06 4.08 53.34
C ASP A 192 -42.11 4.44 52.25
N VAL A 193 -41.88 3.95 51.02
CA VAL A 193 -42.93 3.82 49.97
C VAL A 193 -43.35 2.36 49.76
N THR A 194 -42.84 1.40 50.54
CA THR A 194 -43.19 -0.01 50.40
C THR A 194 -43.33 -0.72 51.75
N GLY A 195 -44.34 -0.29 52.51
CA GLY A 195 -45.09 -1.18 53.38
C GLY A 195 -44.73 -1.17 54.85
N SER A 196 -45.36 -0.26 55.59
CA SER A 196 -45.89 -0.53 56.93
C SER A 196 -47.31 0.01 57.08
N SER A 197 -48.27 -0.66 56.43
CA SER A 197 -49.70 -0.58 56.76
C SER A 197 -49.97 -1.20 58.15
N LYS A 198 -49.42 -0.59 59.21
CA LYS A 198 -49.50 -1.13 60.58
C LYS A 198 -49.97 -0.16 61.66
N ASP A 199 -50.45 1.04 61.29
CA ASP A 199 -50.92 2.02 62.27
C ASP A 199 -52.45 2.21 62.36
N ASP A 200 -53.25 1.70 61.41
CA ASP A 200 -54.71 1.90 61.45
C ASP A 200 -55.48 0.89 62.33
N ILE A 201 -54.92 -0.31 62.60
CA ILE A 201 -55.60 -1.34 63.42
C ILE A 201 -55.32 -1.12 64.92
N SER A 202 -54.11 -0.65 65.26
CA SER A 202 -53.69 -0.34 66.63
C SER A 202 -54.48 0.86 67.19
N ALA A 203 -54.65 1.91 66.38
CA ALA A 203 -55.45 3.08 66.74
C ALA A 203 -56.96 2.80 66.85
N GLN A 204 -57.49 1.80 66.12
CA GLN A 204 -58.90 1.41 66.19
C GLN A 204 -59.22 0.47 67.38
N LEU A 205 -58.25 -0.28 67.90
CA LEU A 205 -58.42 -1.09 69.11
C LEU A 205 -58.30 -0.28 70.40
N ASP A 206 -57.45 0.75 70.43
CA ASP A 206 -57.36 1.68 71.56
C ASP A 206 -58.60 2.61 71.64
N ALA A 207 -59.23 2.94 70.50
CA ALA A 207 -60.49 3.68 70.45
C ALA A 207 -61.68 2.87 71.00
N LEU A 208 -61.76 1.56 70.71
CA LEU A 208 -62.81 0.66 71.23
C LEU A 208 -62.66 0.30 72.71
N SER A 209 -61.41 0.32 73.21
CA SER A 209 -61.11 0.12 74.63
C SER A 209 -61.41 1.38 75.44
N SER A 210 -61.12 2.56 74.87
CA SER A 210 -61.44 3.85 75.46
C SER A 210 -62.94 4.15 75.49
N GLU A 211 -63.73 3.70 74.50
CA GLU A 211 -65.20 3.84 74.54
C GLU A 211 -65.84 3.02 75.67
N ASN A 212 -65.37 1.80 75.94
CA ASN A 212 -65.91 0.97 77.03
C ASN A 212 -65.51 1.48 78.43
N ASP A 213 -64.31 2.03 78.59
CA ASP A 213 -63.86 2.62 79.85
C ASP A 213 -64.55 3.97 80.12
N VAL A 214 -64.79 4.79 79.09
CA VAL A 214 -65.52 6.06 79.20
C VAL A 214 -67.02 5.84 79.51
N GLU A 215 -67.67 4.80 78.97
CA GLU A 215 -69.07 4.49 79.28
C GLU A 215 -69.23 3.98 80.73
N MET A 216 -68.28 3.17 81.24
CA MET A 216 -68.25 2.75 82.64
C MET A 216 -67.97 3.91 83.61
N GLU A 217 -67.14 4.87 83.20
CA GLU A 217 -66.80 6.05 84.01
C GLU A 217 -67.92 7.12 83.97
N LEU A 218 -68.66 7.25 82.86
CA LEU A 218 -69.88 8.06 82.73
C LEU A 218 -71.06 7.50 83.53
N ALA A 219 -71.22 6.18 83.61
CA ALA A 219 -72.22 5.55 84.47
C ALA A 219 -71.93 5.85 85.96
N ARG A 220 -70.66 5.80 86.37
CA ARG A 220 -70.23 6.14 87.74
C ARG A 220 -70.33 7.64 88.05
N MET A 221 -70.05 8.51 87.08
CA MET A 221 -70.14 9.98 87.26
C MET A 221 -71.58 10.52 87.19
N ARG A 222 -72.53 9.87 86.50
CA ARG A 222 -73.96 10.23 86.60
C ARG A 222 -74.58 9.89 87.97
N GLU A 223 -74.00 8.93 88.67
CA GLU A 223 -74.39 8.57 90.04
C GLU A 223 -73.74 9.50 91.08
N SER A 224 -72.74 10.31 90.67
CA SER A 224 -72.04 11.27 91.52
C SER A 224 -71.93 12.68 90.89
N LEU A 225 -72.95 13.51 91.14
CA LEU A 225 -72.83 14.93 91.53
C LEU A 225 -73.00 16.06 90.47
N PRO A 226 -73.41 17.28 90.94
CA PRO A 226 -74.33 18.21 90.27
C PRO A 226 -73.67 19.43 89.59
N ALA A 227 -74.53 20.20 88.89
CA ALA A 227 -74.28 21.29 87.96
C ALA A 227 -73.43 22.50 88.43
N GLY A 228 -72.73 23.12 87.46
CA GLY A 228 -72.40 24.55 87.49
C GLY A 228 -71.19 24.98 86.66
N GLN A 229 -71.46 25.59 85.48
CA GLN A 229 -70.91 26.86 84.92
C GLN A 229 -69.40 27.18 85.06
N GLU A 230 -68.70 27.85 84.15
CA GLU A 230 -68.87 28.38 82.79
C GLU A 230 -67.50 29.00 82.43
N LYS A 231 -67.11 28.91 81.16
CA LYS A 231 -66.45 29.95 80.33
C LYS A 231 -65.12 30.59 80.77
N ASN A 232 -64.28 31.11 79.88
CA ASN A 232 -64.01 30.97 78.45
C ASN A 232 -62.84 31.94 78.21
N ASN A 233 -61.92 31.55 77.35
CA ASN A 233 -61.18 32.42 76.41
C ASN A 233 -60.15 33.46 76.90
N GLN A 234 -58.97 33.35 76.26
CA GLN A 234 -58.41 34.31 75.30
C GLN A 234 -57.07 35.00 75.61
N LYS A 235 -56.23 34.89 74.57
CA LYS A 235 -55.36 35.90 73.95
C LYS A 235 -53.96 36.12 74.53
N SER A 236 -53.02 35.50 73.83
CA SER A 236 -51.66 35.98 73.60
C SER A 236 -51.68 37.25 72.74
N LEU A 237 -50.99 38.27 73.23
CA LEU A 237 -50.58 39.51 72.57
C LEU A 237 -49.07 39.67 72.79
N GLU A 238 -48.46 40.42 71.87
CA GLU A 238 -47.14 41.06 71.96
C GLU A 238 -45.93 40.13 71.79
N GLY A 239 -44.89 40.50 71.07
CA GLY A 239 -44.48 41.80 70.53
C GLY A 239 -42.95 41.73 70.47
N GLU A 240 -42.38 41.75 69.27
CA GLU A 240 -41.53 42.84 68.76
C GLU A 240 -40.23 43.08 69.52
N GLY A 241 -39.12 42.92 68.79
CA GLY A 241 -37.80 43.35 69.24
C GLY A 241 -37.58 44.83 69.00
N GLN A 242 -36.95 45.48 69.97
CA GLN A 242 -35.84 46.43 69.85
C GLN A 242 -35.26 46.69 71.24
#